data_AF-A0A9D6E850-F1
#
_entry.id   AF-A0A9D6E850-F1
#
_cell.length_a   1.000
_cell.length_b   1.000
_cell.length_c   1.000
_cell.angle_alpha   90.00
_cell.angle_beta   90.00
_cell.angle_gamma   90.00
#
_symmetry.space_group_name_H-M   'P 1'
#
loop_
_entity.id
_entity.type
_entity.pdbx_description
1 polymer ?
#
loop_
_entity_poly.entity_id
_entity_poly.type
_entity_poly.pdbx_seq_one_letter_code
_entity_poly.pdbx_strand_id
1 'polypeptide(L)' 'MPDPARSPVILSATRTPIGKYLGGLAPLKATELGAIAIREAVKRAGIEP' A
#
# COMPACT_ATOMS: atom_id res chain seq x y z
N MET A 1 -21.88 17.88 9.39
CA MET A 1 -21.14 16.98 8.50
C MET A 1 -20.03 17.76 7.83
N PRO A 2 -18.81 17.21 7.69
CA PRO A 2 -17.78 17.84 6.86
C PRO A 2 -18.32 17.99 5.43
N ASP A 3 -17.84 19.02 4.73
CA ASP A 3 -18.18 19.32 3.34
C ASP A 3 -17.94 18.07 2.46
N PRO A 4 -18.97 17.48 1.83
CA PRO A 4 -18.83 16.28 1.01
C PRO A 4 -17.84 16.46 -0.14
N ALA A 5 -17.68 17.68 -0.67
CA ALA A 5 -16.77 17.98 -1.76
C ALA A 5 -15.29 18.06 -1.31
N ARG A 6 -15.04 18.17 0.00
CA ARG A 6 -13.68 18.30 0.59
C ARG A 6 -13.38 17.24 1.64
N SER A 7 -14.19 16.19 1.72
CA SER A 7 -13.95 15.10 2.65
C SER A 7 -12.89 14.16 2.08
N PRO A 8 -11.74 13.95 2.76
CA PRO A 8 -10.75 12.99 2.29
C PRO A 8 -11.33 11.56 2.37
N VAL A 9 -11.06 10.77 1.34
CA VAL A 9 -11.50 9.37 1.24
C VAL A 9 -10.33 8.44 0.94
N ILE A 10 -10.46 7.16 1.30
CA ILE A 10 -9.47 6.12 0.98
C ILE A 10 -9.89 5.47 -0.34
N LEU A 11 -9.08 5.64 -1.39
CA LEU A 11 -9.37 5.11 -2.73
C LEU A 11 -9.06 3.61 -2.83
N SER A 12 -8.01 3.14 -2.16
CA SER A 12 -7.61 1.74 -2.13
C SER A 12 -6.76 1.45 -0.89
N ALA A 13 -6.67 0.18 -0.49
CA ALA A 13 -5.82 -0.27 0.60
C ALA A 13 -5.27 -1.67 0.32
N THR A 14 -3.96 -1.83 0.48
CA THR A 14 -3.25 -3.08 0.23
C THR A 14 -2.10 -3.28 1.22
N ARG A 15 -1.62 -4.51 1.32
CA ARG A 15 -0.46 -4.87 2.14
C ARG A 15 0.28 -6.05 1.54
N THR A 16 1.56 -6.19 1.88
CA THR A 16 2.27 -7.44 1.65
C THR A 16 1.75 -8.53 2.60
N PRO A 17 2.06 -9.81 2.34
CA PRO A 17 2.00 -10.85 3.37
C PRO A 17 2.88 -10.49 4.56
N ILE A 18 2.57 -11.07 5.72
CA ILE A 18 3.39 -10.91 6.93
C ILE A 18 4.45 -12.01 6.94
N GLY A 19 5.73 -11.61 6.95
CA GLY A 19 6.85 -12.54 7.04
C GLY A 19 7.14 -12.94 8.49
N LYS A 20 7.48 -14.21 8.70
CA LYS A 20 8.10 -14.65 9.96
C LYS A 20 9.54 -14.12 10.05
N TYR A 21 10.06 -13.98 11.27
CA TYR A 21 11.47 -13.65 11.48
C TYR A 21 12.37 -14.69 10.77
N LEU A 22 13.36 -14.20 10.01
CA LEU A 22 14.22 -15.00 9.12
C LEU A 22 13.46 -15.92 8.14
N GLY A 23 12.22 -15.57 7.79
CA GLY A 23 11.37 -16.32 6.86
C GLY A 23 11.47 -15.84 5.41
N GLY A 24 10.44 -16.15 4.61
CA GLY A 24 10.46 -15.95 3.15
C GLY A 24 10.55 -14.50 2.64
N LEU A 25 10.33 -13.50 3.50
CA LEU A 25 10.51 -12.07 3.14
C LEU A 25 11.83 -11.49 3.64
N ALA A 26 12.63 -12.26 4.39
CA ALA A 26 13.90 -11.80 4.94
C ALA A 26 14.91 -11.26 3.90
N PRO A 27 14.95 -11.76 2.64
CA PRO A 27 15.85 -11.22 1.63
C PRO A 27 15.49 -9.80 1.14
N LEU A 28 14.27 -9.33 1.38
CA LEU A 28 13.79 -8.03 0.88
C LEU A 28 14.05 -6.90 1.88
N LYS A 29 14.49 -5.74 1.39
CA LYS A 29 14.60 -4.53 2.21
C LYS A 29 13.23 -3.98 2.56
N ALA A 30 13.15 -3.24 3.66
CA ALA A 30 11.92 -2.56 4.08
C ALA A 30 11.35 -1.63 2.99
N THR A 31 12.22 -0.91 2.28
CA THR A 31 11.82 -0.04 1.17
C THR A 31 11.24 -0.80 -0.02
N GLU A 32 11.73 -2.01 -0.31
CA GLU A 32 11.20 -2.86 -1.38
C GLU A 32 9.80 -3.36 -1.01
N LEU A 33 9.60 -3.80 0.24
CA LEU A 33 8.28 -4.21 0.75
C LEU A 33 7.27 -3.05 0.69
N GLY A 34 7.69 -1.86 1.10
CA GLY A 34 6.86 -0.65 0.99
C GLY A 34 6.53 -0.28 -0.45
N ALA A 35 7.51 -0.33 -1.35
CA ALA A 35 7.32 -0.05 -2.77
C ALA A 35 6.33 -1.02 -3.43
N ILE A 36 6.37 -2.31 -3.07
CA ILE A 36 5.38 -3.30 -3.55
C ILE A 36 3.97 -2.92 -3.09
N ALA A 37 3.80 -2.58 -1.81
CA ALA A 37 2.49 -2.21 -1.27
C ALA A 37 1.95 -0.91 -1.90
N ILE A 38 2.78 0.13 -2.04
CA ILE A 38 2.39 1.42 -2.64
C ILE A 38 2.02 1.24 -4.11
N ARG A 39 2.85 0.54 -4.90
CA ARG A 39 2.61 0.32 -6.33
C ARG A 39 1.26 -0.34 -6.59
N GLU A 40 0.91 -1.35 -5.80
CA GLU A 40 -0.37 -2.04 -5.93
C GLU A 40 -1.55 -1.18 -5.46
N ALA A 41 -1.40 -0.39 -4.39
CA ALA A 41 -2.43 0.55 -3.94
C ALA A 41 -2.74 1.59 -5.04
N VAL A 42 -1.71 2.22 -5.61
CA VAL A 42 -1.83 3.19 -6.72
C VAL A 42 -2.52 2.54 -7.92
N LYS A 43 -2.10 1.33 -8.31
CA LYS A 43 -2.73 0.58 -9.41
C LYS A 43 -4.22 0.31 -9.16
N ARG A 44 -4.61 -0.13 -7.94
CA ARG A 44 -6.03 -0.38 -7.59
C ARG A 44 -6.86 0.89 -7.50
N ALA A 45 -6.22 2.00 -7.13
CA ALA A 45 -6.85 3.31 -7.12
C ALA A 45 -7.09 3.85 -8.54
N GLY A 46 -6.48 3.25 -9.58
CA GLY A 46 -6.67 3.64 -10.97
C GLY A 46 -6.08 5.02 -11.30
N ILE A 47 -5.06 5.45 -10.56
CA ILE A 47 -4.40 6.74 -10.73
C ILE A 47 -3.01 6.57 -11.35
N GLU A 48 -2.52 7.59 -12.04
CA GLU A 48 -1.15 7.61 -12.55
C GLU A 48 -0.14 7.75 -11.39
N PRO A 49 0.95 6.96 -11.37
CA PRO A 49 1.93 6.97 -10.27
C PRO A 49 2.80 8.23 -10.17
#